data_AF-A0A9E2P3Q3-F1
#
_entry.id   AF-A0A9E2P3Q3-F1
#
_cell.length_a   1.000
_cell.length_b   1.000
_cell.length_c   1.000
_cell.angle_alpha   90.00
_cell.angle_beta   90.00
_cell.angle_gamma   90.00
#
_symmetry.space_group_name_H-M   'P 1'
#
loop_
_entity.id
_entity.type
_entity.pdbx_description
1 polymer ?
#
loop_
_entity_poly.entity_id
_entity_poly.type
_entity_poly.pdbx_seq_one_letter_code
_entity_poly.pdbx_strand_id
1 'polypeptide(L)'
;MSEYNKKKDKEFLKKFCKSGSIAKLKQVFSDIMGNKQIKCMFLDPDCAPIEGNQKAHPEIAKALRLRLPEAVENFTCSCGKHCMTIPVKQGDNVYGYIVGLHLKQPLDKTSAAFVKIYIDLALKEFQKEQELTKLYDTIRPRAIALSTIHTIHRLLSSTLNMDELIERMARLSLQVMRCRSCSIMLIDESGKYLMPKAVIDLNNNGGKKDVCKYRKIKVGSGIIGNVARSGKVYRFRSLMCVPLIEEDTVGVICVKKKTSKASFSNFDLEILLTLAEQAVIAIRNAKLYEEQEKAAYGSIKSLAVLLDAKSPNMYTRSERFTKITLAVAEEMRLSREEIKDLHYAVLLPDTGKFGIPDKILKKQGGLSLGEFNIIKKQHLESLKILQPLEFLKPAMPIIKHHHERYDGMGYPDGLKGKQIPLGARIMAVVEAFEAMVSARPYKDKRITISQAIKEIERNKGTQFDPEVVASFISALKKLDLKKLFYDLLMNK
;
A
#
# COMPACT_ATOMS: atom_id res chain seq x y z
N MET A 1 25.24 46.23 -55.91
CA MET A 1 26.37 45.37 -55.46
C MET A 1 26.88 44.58 -56.65
N SER A 2 28.17 44.67 -56.97
CA SER A 2 28.80 43.87 -58.03
C SER A 2 28.64 42.37 -57.76
N GLU A 3 28.54 41.53 -58.81
CA GLU A 3 28.45 40.07 -58.68
C GLU A 3 29.59 39.44 -57.85
N TYR A 4 30.74 40.13 -57.82
CA TYR A 4 31.90 39.77 -57.02
C TYR A 4 31.62 39.78 -55.50
N ASN A 5 30.90 40.79 -55.00
CA ASN A 5 30.57 40.87 -53.56
C ASN A 5 29.59 39.77 -53.16
N LYS A 6 28.59 39.48 -54.00
CA LYS A 6 27.62 38.38 -53.77
C LYS A 6 28.28 36.99 -53.68
N LYS A 7 29.38 36.75 -54.40
CA LYS A 7 30.10 35.46 -54.40
C LYS A 7 30.90 35.26 -53.11
N LYS A 8 31.55 36.32 -52.60
CA LYS A 8 32.28 36.29 -51.33
C LYS A 8 31.37 36.17 -50.10
N ASP A 9 30.21 36.84 -50.13
CA ASP A 9 29.22 36.76 -49.04
C ASP A 9 28.61 35.36 -48.94
N LYS A 10 28.33 34.70 -50.07
CA LYS A 10 27.92 33.28 -50.11
C LYS A 10 28.98 32.34 -49.52
N GLU A 11 30.27 32.63 -49.73
CA GLU A 11 31.37 31.82 -49.17
C GLU A 11 31.47 32.00 -47.65
N PHE A 12 31.31 33.23 -47.15
CA PHE A 12 31.22 33.52 -45.71
C PHE A 12 30.08 32.76 -45.05
N LEU A 13 28.85 32.86 -45.59
CA LEU A 13 27.68 32.17 -45.03
C LEU A 13 27.86 30.65 -45.04
N LYS A 14 28.45 30.08 -46.09
CA LYS A 14 28.75 28.65 -46.18
C LYS A 14 29.79 28.21 -45.14
N LYS A 15 30.78 29.05 -44.82
CA LYS A 15 31.77 28.79 -43.77
C LYS A 15 31.15 28.93 -42.38
N PHE A 16 30.39 30.00 -42.13
CA PHE A 16 29.68 30.23 -40.87
C PHE A 16 28.70 29.09 -40.52
N CYS A 17 27.93 28.59 -41.49
CA CYS A 17 27.06 27.43 -41.27
C CYS A 17 27.83 26.12 -41.05
N LYS A 18 29.03 25.95 -41.62
CA LYS A 18 29.88 24.77 -41.44
C LYS A 18 30.64 24.78 -40.11
N SER A 19 31.18 25.92 -39.70
CA SER A 19 31.94 26.07 -38.45
C SER A 19 31.02 26.27 -37.23
N GLY A 20 29.88 26.94 -37.43
CA GLY A 20 28.81 27.17 -36.47
C GLY A 20 27.71 26.11 -36.52
N SER A 21 28.10 24.82 -36.45
CA SER A 21 27.11 23.75 -36.25
C SER A 21 26.26 24.07 -35.02
N ILE A 22 24.96 23.78 -35.08
CA ILE A 22 24.01 24.01 -33.98
C ILE A 22 24.55 23.45 -32.66
N ALA A 23 25.21 22.30 -32.67
CA ALA A 23 25.84 21.68 -31.48
C ALA A 23 26.91 22.57 -30.82
N LYS A 24 27.78 23.21 -31.62
CA LYS A 24 28.79 24.15 -31.11
C LYS A 24 28.13 25.41 -30.55
N LEU A 25 27.15 25.97 -31.24
CA LEU A 25 26.39 27.13 -30.74
C LEU A 25 25.65 26.83 -29.43
N LYS A 26 25.11 25.62 -29.26
CA LYS A 26 24.48 25.17 -28.00
C LYS A 26 25.45 25.19 -26.82
N GLN A 27 26.69 24.73 -27.00
CA GLN A 27 27.73 24.81 -25.97
C GLN A 27 28.02 26.26 -25.57
N VAL A 28 28.06 27.16 -26.55
CA VAL A 28 28.30 28.60 -26.35
C VAL A 28 27.16 29.25 -25.58
N PHE A 29 25.91 28.95 -25.94
CA PHE A 29 24.74 29.46 -25.21
C PHE A 29 24.70 28.94 -23.78
N SER A 30 25.13 27.70 -23.54
CA SER A 30 25.28 27.15 -22.19
C SER A 30 26.34 27.91 -21.37
N ASP A 31 27.47 28.30 -21.97
CA ASP A 31 28.52 29.03 -21.24
C ASP A 31 28.16 30.49 -20.96
N ILE A 32 27.50 31.18 -21.91
CA ILE A 32 27.06 32.57 -21.75
C ILE A 32 25.90 32.69 -20.76
N MET A 33 24.90 31.80 -20.83
CA MET A 33 23.72 31.85 -19.95
C MET A 33 23.93 31.10 -18.61
N GLY A 34 24.96 30.27 -18.49
CA GLY A 34 25.25 29.41 -17.34
C GLY A 34 25.98 30.09 -16.17
N ASN A 35 26.04 31.43 -16.14
CA ASN A 35 26.61 32.21 -15.03
C ASN A 35 28.14 32.09 -14.85
N LYS A 36 28.90 31.83 -15.93
CA LYS A 36 30.36 32.01 -15.95
C LYS A 36 30.68 33.47 -16.28
N GLN A 37 31.83 34.01 -15.83
CA GLN A 37 32.30 35.40 -16.07
C GLN A 37 32.47 35.79 -17.58
N ILE A 38 31.99 34.97 -18.52
CA ILE A 38 32.19 35.07 -19.96
C ILE A 38 30.95 35.74 -20.58
N LYS A 39 31.00 37.06 -20.74
CA LYS A 39 29.94 37.84 -21.44
C LYS A 39 30.09 37.86 -22.96
N CYS A 40 31.22 37.39 -23.49
CA CYS A 40 31.51 37.44 -24.93
C CYS A 40 32.26 36.18 -25.38
N MET A 41 31.92 35.69 -26.57
CA MET A 41 32.70 34.67 -27.28
C MET A 41 33.26 35.24 -28.59
N PHE A 42 34.49 34.88 -28.93
CA PHE A 42 35.15 35.28 -30.17
C PHE A 42 35.13 34.17 -31.22
N LEU A 43 34.86 34.55 -32.47
CA LEU A 43 35.02 33.71 -33.66
C LEU A 43 36.24 34.21 -34.45
N ASP A 44 37.05 33.28 -34.94
CA ASP A 44 38.19 33.56 -35.81
C ASP A 44 37.75 33.95 -37.25
N PRO A 45 38.68 34.31 -38.14
CA PRO A 45 38.37 34.64 -39.54
C PRO A 45 37.70 33.51 -40.33
N ASP A 46 37.85 32.26 -39.89
CA ASP A 46 37.22 31.06 -40.46
C ASP A 46 35.94 30.66 -39.71
N CYS A 47 35.44 31.54 -38.84
CA CYS A 47 34.24 31.38 -38.01
C CYS A 47 34.31 30.22 -37.00
N ALA A 48 35.50 29.79 -36.59
CA ALA A 48 35.69 28.83 -35.50
C ALA A 48 35.75 29.56 -34.14
N PRO A 49 35.18 28.97 -33.06
CA PRO A 49 35.27 29.55 -31.73
C PRO A 49 36.72 29.56 -31.23
N ILE A 50 37.17 30.72 -30.75
CA ILE A 50 38.48 30.89 -30.11
C ILE A 50 38.28 30.86 -28.59
N GLU A 51 39.04 30.01 -27.89
CA GLU A 51 39.18 30.10 -26.44
C GLU A 51 40.07 31.30 -26.09
N GLY A 52 39.45 32.44 -25.76
CA GLY A 52 40.17 33.69 -25.53
C GLY A 52 39.57 34.51 -24.39
N ASN A 53 40.39 34.82 -23.40
CA ASN A 53 40.04 35.70 -22.28
C ASN A 53 39.74 37.12 -22.80
N GLN A 54 38.83 37.85 -22.15
CA GLN A 54 38.30 39.19 -22.53
C GLN A 54 39.34 40.27 -22.86
N LYS A 55 40.64 40.00 -22.64
CA LYS A 55 41.78 40.90 -22.80
C LYS A 55 42.40 40.91 -24.20
N ALA A 56 41.97 40.06 -25.13
CA ALA A 56 42.61 39.95 -26.46
C ALA A 56 42.31 41.13 -27.42
N HIS A 57 41.39 42.05 -27.07
CA HIS A 57 41.13 43.21 -27.92
C HIS A 57 40.74 44.47 -27.10
N PRO A 58 41.63 45.46 -26.95
CA PRO A 58 41.42 46.61 -26.06
C PRO A 58 40.22 47.50 -26.44
N GLU A 59 39.84 47.56 -27.72
CA GLU A 59 38.63 48.30 -28.13
C GLU A 59 37.31 47.56 -27.90
N ILE A 60 37.31 46.22 -27.86
CA ILE A 60 36.09 45.45 -27.56
C ILE A 60 35.72 45.65 -26.08
N ALA A 61 36.72 45.71 -25.18
CA ALA A 61 36.52 46.08 -23.79
C ALA A 61 36.02 47.53 -23.60
N LYS A 62 36.32 48.43 -24.56
CA LYS A 62 35.88 49.84 -24.57
C LYS A 62 34.44 49.97 -25.13
N ALA A 63 34.12 49.24 -26.20
CA ALA A 63 32.77 49.12 -26.76
C ALA A 63 31.80 48.39 -25.82
N LEU A 64 32.27 47.39 -25.05
CA LEU A 64 31.50 46.73 -23.99
C LEU A 64 31.17 47.66 -22.81
N ARG A 65 31.88 48.78 -22.64
CA ARG A 65 31.63 49.80 -21.60
C ARG A 65 30.75 50.97 -22.08
N LEU A 66 30.63 51.20 -23.38
CA LEU A 66 29.88 52.29 -24.00
C LEU A 66 28.72 51.69 -24.80
N ARG A 67 27.52 51.64 -24.20
CA ARG A 67 26.24 51.20 -24.80
C ARG A 67 26.37 50.22 -25.97
N LEU A 68 26.29 48.94 -25.62
CA LEU A 68 26.33 47.86 -26.59
C LEU A 68 25.16 47.93 -27.58
N PRO A 69 25.41 47.64 -28.87
CA PRO A 69 24.40 47.74 -29.90
C PRO A 69 23.33 46.64 -29.78
N GLU A 70 22.09 47.03 -30.03
CA GLU A 70 20.94 46.13 -30.02
C GLU A 70 20.79 45.28 -31.30
N ALA A 71 21.61 45.57 -32.31
CA ALA A 71 21.60 44.94 -33.62
C ALA A 71 22.99 44.38 -33.98
N VAL A 72 23.04 43.60 -35.07
CA VAL A 72 24.32 43.16 -35.63
C VAL A 72 25.03 44.39 -36.21
N GLU A 73 26.18 44.74 -35.65
CA GLU A 73 26.96 45.89 -36.09
C GLU A 73 28.36 45.46 -36.56
N ASN A 74 28.78 46.07 -37.67
CA ASN A 74 30.15 45.97 -38.15
C ASN A 74 30.97 47.09 -37.49
N PHE A 75 32.15 46.77 -36.98
CA PHE A 75 33.10 47.75 -36.49
C PHE A 75 34.49 47.47 -37.04
N THR A 76 35.30 48.51 -37.21
CA THR A 76 36.72 48.35 -37.53
C THR A 76 37.48 48.36 -36.23
N CYS A 77 38.29 47.33 -35.98
CA CYS A 77 39.05 47.27 -34.73
C CYS A 77 40.41 47.97 -34.89
N SER A 78 41.10 48.23 -33.78
CA SER A 78 42.39 48.93 -33.73
C SER A 78 43.51 48.39 -34.64
N CYS A 79 43.41 47.18 -35.19
CA CYS A 79 44.36 46.66 -36.20
C CYS A 79 43.96 46.96 -37.67
N GLY A 80 42.92 47.77 -37.89
CA GLY A 80 42.43 48.15 -39.23
C GLY A 80 41.59 47.08 -39.92
N LYS A 81 41.27 45.97 -39.24
CA LYS A 81 40.47 44.87 -39.78
C LYS A 81 39.00 44.97 -39.36
N HIS A 82 38.11 44.40 -40.17
CA HIS A 82 36.67 44.42 -39.93
C HIS A 82 36.25 43.34 -38.94
N CYS A 83 35.33 43.66 -38.04
CA CYS A 83 34.77 42.77 -37.03
C CYS A 83 33.25 42.95 -36.97
N MET A 84 32.55 41.96 -36.42
CA MET A 84 31.10 42.03 -36.21
C MET A 84 30.72 41.65 -34.78
N THR A 85 29.70 42.28 -34.22
CA THR A 85 29.09 41.88 -32.94
C THR A 85 27.66 41.40 -33.16
N ILE A 86 27.30 40.27 -32.56
CA ILE A 86 25.94 39.73 -32.58
C ILE A 86 25.45 39.57 -31.14
N PRO A 87 24.40 40.28 -30.74
CA PRO A 87 23.85 40.15 -29.39
C PRO A 87 23.11 38.82 -29.24
N VAL A 88 23.35 38.12 -28.13
CA VAL A 88 22.58 36.95 -27.69
C VAL A 88 21.47 37.44 -26.77
N LYS A 89 20.25 37.50 -27.30
CA LYS A 89 19.08 38.09 -26.62
C LYS A 89 18.00 37.07 -26.30
N GLN A 90 17.25 37.32 -25.22
CA GLN A 90 15.98 36.68 -24.93
C GLN A 90 14.98 37.76 -24.47
N GLY A 91 13.95 38.01 -25.27
CA GLY A 91 13.11 39.21 -25.10
C GLY A 91 13.95 40.48 -25.25
N ASP A 92 13.81 41.42 -24.31
CA ASP A 92 14.58 42.66 -24.26
C ASP A 92 15.94 42.52 -23.55
N ASN A 93 16.21 41.38 -22.92
CA ASN A 93 17.42 41.15 -22.14
C ASN A 93 18.55 40.59 -23.01
N VAL A 94 19.73 41.21 -22.93
CA VAL A 94 20.95 40.74 -23.61
C VAL A 94 21.84 39.98 -22.63
N TYR A 95 22.08 38.70 -22.91
CA TYR A 95 22.84 37.80 -22.04
C TYR A 95 24.35 37.81 -22.36
N GLY A 96 24.71 38.15 -23.59
CA GLY A 96 26.09 38.26 -24.04
C GLY A 96 26.22 38.57 -25.53
N TYR A 97 27.44 38.48 -26.06
CA TYR A 97 27.73 38.82 -27.45
C TYR A 97 28.62 37.75 -28.12
N ILE A 98 28.31 37.42 -29.36
CA ILE A 98 29.19 36.65 -30.24
C ILE A 98 29.92 37.65 -31.13
N VAL A 99 31.25 37.62 -31.14
CA VAL A 99 32.07 38.59 -31.87
C VAL A 99 32.90 37.90 -32.93
N GLY A 100 32.69 38.23 -34.21
CA GLY A 100 33.54 37.78 -35.31
C GLY A 100 34.74 38.71 -35.48
N LEU A 101 35.95 38.17 -35.39
CA LEU A 101 37.19 38.94 -35.50
C LEU A 101 37.83 38.83 -36.88
N HIS A 102 38.40 39.94 -37.36
CA HIS A 102 39.27 39.99 -38.54
C HIS A 102 38.62 39.42 -39.81
N LEU A 103 37.36 39.76 -40.02
CA LEU A 103 36.61 39.47 -41.23
C LEU A 103 37.31 40.10 -42.44
N LYS A 104 37.35 39.35 -43.55
CA LYS A 104 38.02 39.78 -44.79
C LYS A 104 37.34 41.00 -45.44
N GLN A 105 36.07 41.24 -45.15
CA GLN A 105 35.26 42.36 -45.63
C GLN A 105 34.11 42.64 -44.64
N PRO A 106 33.56 43.86 -44.58
CA PRO A 106 32.36 44.13 -43.78
C PRO A 106 31.17 43.37 -44.35
N LEU A 107 30.31 42.81 -43.49
CA LEU A 107 29.10 42.13 -43.93
C LEU A 107 28.12 43.12 -44.56
N ASP A 108 27.51 42.72 -45.67
CA ASP A 108 26.37 43.42 -46.23
C ASP A 108 25.13 43.28 -45.33
N LYS A 109 24.14 44.17 -45.54
CA LYS A 109 22.90 44.16 -44.74
C LYS A 109 22.15 42.82 -44.82
N THR A 110 22.23 42.13 -45.96
CA THR A 110 21.54 40.85 -46.18
C THR A 110 22.21 39.69 -45.44
N SER A 111 23.54 39.59 -45.46
CA SER A 111 24.25 38.55 -44.70
C SER A 111 24.15 38.79 -43.20
N ALA A 112 24.18 40.05 -42.74
CA ALA A 112 23.99 40.38 -41.33
C ALA A 112 22.59 39.96 -40.83
N ALA A 113 21.55 40.17 -41.64
CA ALA A 113 20.20 39.70 -41.35
C ALA A 113 20.13 38.16 -41.29
N PHE A 114 20.81 37.46 -42.20
CA PHE A 114 20.85 35.99 -42.20
C PHE A 114 21.53 35.43 -40.94
N VAL A 115 22.68 35.98 -40.56
CA VAL A 115 23.42 35.56 -39.34
C VAL A 115 22.58 35.79 -38.09
N LYS A 116 21.88 36.92 -38.01
CA LYS A 116 20.92 37.20 -36.92
C LYS A 116 19.83 36.13 -36.86
N ILE A 117 19.15 35.86 -37.98
CA ILE A 117 18.08 34.85 -38.05
C ILE A 117 18.60 33.47 -37.64
N TYR A 118 19.79 33.09 -38.10
CA TYR A 118 20.39 31.79 -37.78
C TYR A 118 20.70 31.63 -36.28
N ILE A 119 21.25 32.67 -35.64
CA ILE A 119 21.52 32.66 -34.20
C ILE A 119 20.22 32.69 -33.39
N ASP A 120 19.24 33.50 -33.79
CA ASP A 120 17.92 33.55 -33.15
C ASP A 120 17.20 32.19 -33.22
N LEU A 121 17.29 31.49 -34.36
CA LEU A 121 16.77 30.13 -34.51
C LEU A 121 17.48 29.13 -33.61
N ALA A 122 18.82 29.15 -33.58
CA ALA A 122 19.61 28.27 -32.73
C ALA A 122 19.37 28.52 -31.22
N LEU A 123 19.18 29.78 -30.82
CA LEU A 123 18.82 30.17 -29.46
C LEU A 123 17.44 29.64 -29.07
N LYS A 124 16.43 29.81 -29.94
CA LYS A 124 15.08 29.28 -29.71
C LYS A 124 15.09 27.76 -29.58
N GLU A 125 15.86 27.06 -30.41
CA GLU A 125 16.00 25.61 -30.35
C GLU A 125 16.64 25.16 -29.03
N PHE A 126 17.73 25.82 -28.59
CA PHE A 126 18.40 25.54 -27.32
C PHE A 126 17.49 25.79 -26.10
N GLN A 127 16.74 26.89 -26.11
CA GLN A 127 15.78 27.21 -25.05
C GLN A 127 14.67 26.16 -24.97
N LYS A 128 14.10 25.77 -26.12
CA LYS A 128 13.08 24.73 -26.20
C LYS A 128 13.58 23.39 -25.67
N GLU A 129 14.83 23.01 -25.96
CA GLU A 129 15.45 21.80 -25.41
C GLU A 129 15.65 21.87 -23.89
N GLN A 130 16.06 23.02 -23.35
CA GLN A 130 16.16 23.19 -21.89
C GLN A 130 14.79 23.11 -21.20
N GLU A 131 13.77 23.76 -21.76
CA GLU A 131 12.41 23.71 -21.23
C GLU A 131 11.86 22.30 -21.29
N LEU A 132 12.01 21.60 -22.42
CA LEU A 132 11.63 20.20 -22.55
C LEU A 132 12.34 19.32 -21.53
N THR A 133 13.65 19.49 -21.33
CA THR A 133 14.41 18.71 -20.35
C THR A 133 13.89 18.94 -18.93
N LYS A 134 13.67 20.20 -18.53
CA LYS A 134 13.07 20.55 -17.23
C LYS A 134 11.67 19.96 -17.07
N LEU A 135 10.87 19.99 -18.14
CA LEU A 135 9.52 19.43 -18.15
C LEU A 135 9.56 17.90 -18.01
N TYR A 136 10.43 17.21 -18.75
CA TYR A 136 10.64 15.77 -18.66
C TYR A 136 11.12 15.35 -17.26
N ASP A 137 12.07 16.10 -16.69
CA ASP A 137 12.56 15.87 -15.33
C ASP A 137 11.49 16.13 -14.26
N THR A 138 10.44 16.89 -14.56
CA THR A 138 9.31 17.14 -13.65
C THR A 138 8.16 16.14 -13.84
N ILE A 139 7.82 15.83 -15.09
CA ILE A 139 6.66 14.97 -15.43
C ILE A 139 6.97 13.50 -15.18
N ARG A 140 8.16 13.04 -15.57
CA ARG A 140 8.53 11.62 -15.46
C ARG A 140 8.45 11.13 -14.00
N PRO A 141 8.95 11.88 -13.00
CA PRO A 141 8.66 11.66 -11.60
C PRO A 141 7.22 11.39 -11.24
N ARG A 142 6.35 12.33 -11.62
CA ARG A 142 4.95 12.33 -11.26
C ARG A 142 4.21 11.18 -11.93
N ALA A 143 4.56 10.84 -13.16
CA ALA A 143 4.01 9.70 -13.87
C ALA A 143 4.40 8.35 -13.23
N ILE A 144 5.66 8.18 -12.81
CA ILE A 144 6.12 6.99 -12.10
C ILE A 144 5.44 6.89 -10.74
N ALA A 145 5.39 8.00 -9.98
CA ALA A 145 4.68 8.07 -8.71
C ALA A 145 3.22 7.68 -8.89
N LEU A 146 2.51 8.24 -9.88
CA LEU A 146 1.10 7.95 -10.17
C LEU A 146 0.85 6.49 -10.57
N SER A 147 1.68 5.92 -11.46
CA SER A 147 1.59 4.50 -11.83
C SER A 147 1.87 3.58 -10.65
N THR A 148 2.79 3.98 -9.78
CA THR A 148 3.15 3.26 -8.56
C THR A 148 2.00 3.31 -7.55
N ILE A 149 1.39 4.49 -7.37
CA ILE A 149 0.20 4.69 -6.53
C ILE A 149 -0.94 3.79 -6.99
N HIS A 150 -1.24 3.73 -8.29
CA HIS A 150 -2.28 2.83 -8.81
C HIS A 150 -2.00 1.36 -8.51
N THR A 151 -0.74 0.94 -8.58
CA THR A 151 -0.31 -0.43 -8.26
C THR A 151 -0.44 -0.71 -6.76
N ILE A 152 -0.06 0.25 -5.92
CA ILE A 152 -0.20 0.18 -4.46
C ILE A 152 -1.67 0.10 -4.11
N HIS A 153 -2.51 1.01 -4.59
CA HIS A 153 -3.94 1.04 -4.33
C HIS A 153 -4.61 -0.32 -4.61
N ARG A 154 -4.30 -0.94 -5.75
CA ARG A 154 -4.85 -2.25 -6.11
C ARG A 154 -4.39 -3.37 -5.17
N LEU A 155 -3.16 -3.30 -4.65
CA LEU A 155 -2.64 -4.25 -3.67
C LEU A 155 -3.24 -4.00 -2.28
N LEU A 156 -3.44 -2.73 -1.90
CA LEU A 156 -4.06 -2.32 -0.63
C LEU A 156 -5.50 -2.83 -0.49
N SER A 157 -6.28 -2.80 -1.58
CA SER A 157 -7.67 -3.31 -1.55
C SER A 157 -7.78 -4.84 -1.43
N SER A 158 -6.68 -5.58 -1.58
CA SER A 158 -6.71 -7.05 -1.69
C SER A 158 -6.31 -7.79 -0.41
N THR A 159 -5.67 -7.13 0.55
CA THR A 159 -5.10 -7.79 1.74
C THR A 159 -5.57 -7.08 3.01
N LEU A 160 -6.38 -7.78 3.82
CA LEU A 160 -6.90 -7.26 5.11
C LEU A 160 -5.98 -7.56 6.30
N ASN A 161 -4.95 -8.40 6.12
CA ASN A 161 -4.00 -8.72 7.18
C ASN A 161 -2.91 -7.63 7.28
N MET A 162 -2.84 -6.95 8.44
CA MET A 162 -1.92 -5.84 8.68
C MET A 162 -0.44 -6.21 8.49
N ASP A 163 0.00 -7.37 8.98
CA ASP A 163 1.42 -7.76 8.89
C ASP A 163 1.81 -8.09 7.44
N GLU A 164 0.93 -8.78 6.70
CA GLU A 164 1.14 -9.06 5.27
C GLU A 164 1.12 -7.78 4.43
N LEU A 165 0.22 -6.85 4.76
CA LEU A 165 0.11 -5.54 4.12
C LEU A 165 1.42 -4.78 4.24
N ILE A 166 1.91 -4.58 5.47
CA ILE A 166 3.14 -3.82 5.73
C ILE A 166 4.35 -4.49 5.05
N GLU A 167 4.43 -5.81 5.01
CA GLU A 167 5.50 -6.51 4.30
C GLU A 167 5.44 -6.26 2.78
N ARG A 168 4.25 -6.34 2.17
CA ARG A 168 4.05 -6.02 0.76
C ARG A 168 4.44 -4.58 0.46
N MET A 169 4.08 -3.63 1.32
CA MET A 169 4.45 -2.23 1.18
C MET A 169 5.96 -1.99 1.24
N ALA A 170 6.66 -2.70 2.13
CA ALA A 170 8.12 -2.64 2.20
C ALA A 170 8.77 -3.20 0.91
N ARG A 171 8.24 -4.28 0.33
CA ARG A 171 8.72 -4.85 -0.94
C ARG A 171 8.53 -3.89 -2.11
N LEU A 172 7.34 -3.27 -2.20
CA LEU A 172 7.04 -2.28 -3.24
C LEU A 172 7.93 -1.05 -3.13
N SER A 173 8.07 -0.51 -1.91
CA SER A 173 8.97 0.62 -1.65
C SER A 173 10.40 0.32 -2.09
N LEU A 174 10.87 -0.91 -1.86
CA LEU A 174 12.18 -1.35 -2.29
C LEU A 174 12.33 -1.39 -3.82
N GLN A 175 11.33 -1.92 -4.53
CA GLN A 175 11.32 -2.00 -6.00
C GLN A 175 11.29 -0.61 -6.65
N VAL A 176 10.41 0.26 -6.17
CA VAL A 176 10.21 1.60 -6.70
C VAL A 176 11.45 2.47 -6.47
N MET A 177 11.97 2.45 -5.24
CA MET A 177 13.16 3.23 -4.85
C MET A 177 14.47 2.61 -5.36
N ARG A 178 14.41 1.40 -5.96
CA ARG A 178 15.55 0.59 -6.40
C ARG A 178 16.64 0.48 -5.33
N CYS A 179 16.23 0.20 -4.09
CA CYS A 179 17.11 0.10 -2.94
C CYS A 179 17.41 -1.37 -2.58
N ARG A 180 18.42 -1.61 -1.72
CA ARG A 180 18.76 -2.96 -1.28
C ARG A 180 18.07 -3.37 0.02
N SER A 181 17.68 -2.40 0.83
CA SER A 181 16.97 -2.67 2.07
C SER A 181 15.89 -1.63 2.33
N CYS A 182 14.76 -2.10 2.86
CA CYS A 182 13.63 -1.30 3.31
C CYS A 182 13.18 -1.81 4.68
N SER A 183 12.87 -0.92 5.60
CA SER A 183 12.29 -1.26 6.90
C SER A 183 11.15 -0.32 7.24
N ILE A 184 10.02 -0.88 7.67
CA ILE A 184 8.88 -0.15 8.22
C ILE A 184 8.77 -0.50 9.71
N MET A 185 8.76 0.53 10.54
CA MET A 185 8.63 0.41 11.99
C MET A 185 7.43 1.23 12.46
N LEU A 186 6.59 0.68 13.31
CA LEU A 186 5.43 1.37 13.89
C LEU A 186 5.67 1.66 15.36
N ILE A 187 5.13 2.75 15.86
CA ILE A 187 5.18 3.06 17.29
C ILE A 187 4.27 2.09 18.04
N ASP A 188 4.72 1.62 19.20
CA ASP A 188 3.93 0.78 20.09
C ASP A 188 2.80 1.57 20.79
N GLU A 189 1.83 0.86 21.38
CA GLU A 189 0.72 1.50 22.10
C GLU A 189 1.19 2.40 23.26
N SER A 190 2.38 2.16 23.81
CA SER A 190 2.95 2.99 24.88
C SER A 190 3.57 4.31 24.39
N GLY A 191 3.75 4.48 23.08
CA GLY A 191 4.42 5.64 22.48
C GLY A 191 5.93 5.69 22.68
N LYS A 192 6.53 4.69 23.33
CA LYS A 192 7.94 4.73 23.77
C LYS A 192 8.89 4.05 22.80
N TYR A 193 8.41 3.08 22.03
CA TYR A 193 9.26 2.22 21.20
C TYR A 193 8.72 2.09 19.77
N LEU A 194 9.62 2.14 18.80
CA LEU A 194 9.40 1.70 17.44
C LEU A 194 9.61 0.19 17.35
N MET A 195 8.55 -0.50 16.95
CA MET A 195 8.51 -1.93 16.71
C MET A 195 8.70 -2.21 15.22
N PRO A 196 9.68 -3.04 14.83
CA PRO A 196 9.86 -3.43 13.43
C PRO A 196 8.69 -4.30 12.99
N LYS A 197 7.96 -3.85 11.96
CA LYS A 197 6.85 -4.59 11.35
C LYS A 197 7.25 -5.26 10.04
N ALA A 198 8.10 -4.61 9.25
CA ALA A 198 8.73 -5.24 8.10
C ALA A 198 10.19 -4.82 7.99
N VAL A 199 11.08 -5.79 7.74
CA VAL A 199 12.51 -5.54 7.51
C VAL A 199 12.98 -6.44 6.38
N ILE A 200 13.30 -5.83 5.25
CA ILE A 200 13.68 -6.54 4.02
C ILE A 200 15.09 -6.10 3.63
N ASP A 201 15.95 -7.07 3.36
CA ASP A 201 17.33 -6.85 2.91
C ASP A 201 17.69 -7.90 1.85
N LEU A 202 17.91 -7.44 0.61
CA LEU A 202 18.19 -8.30 -0.54
C LEU A 202 19.57 -8.99 -0.47
N ASN A 203 20.48 -8.53 0.39
CA ASN A 203 21.80 -9.14 0.51
C ASN A 203 21.80 -10.42 1.37
N ASN A 204 20.76 -10.64 2.19
CA ASN A 204 20.61 -11.88 2.96
C ASN A 204 19.65 -12.82 2.23
N ASN A 205 20.20 -13.66 1.36
CA ASN A 205 19.50 -14.84 0.87
C ASN A 205 19.23 -15.82 2.03
N GLY A 206 18.08 -15.71 2.68
CA GLY A 206 17.44 -16.82 3.43
C GLY A 206 18.20 -17.47 4.60
N GLY A 207 19.32 -16.92 5.06
CA GLY A 207 20.15 -17.55 6.10
C GLY A 207 19.85 -17.06 7.50
N LYS A 208 19.06 -17.83 8.25
CA LYS A 208 18.82 -17.78 9.72
C LYS A 208 18.24 -16.46 10.28
N LYS A 209 17.34 -16.60 11.26
CA LYS A 209 16.74 -15.50 12.03
C LYS A 209 17.84 -14.60 12.62
N ASP A 210 18.13 -13.48 11.97
CA ASP A 210 18.91 -12.38 12.55
C ASP A 210 18.10 -11.81 13.73
N VAL A 211 18.38 -12.30 14.94
CA VAL A 211 17.81 -11.81 16.20
C VAL A 211 18.05 -10.29 16.37
N CYS A 212 19.02 -9.71 15.66
CA CYS A 212 19.30 -8.27 15.64
C CYS A 212 18.47 -7.43 14.65
N LYS A 213 17.79 -8.02 13.65
CA LYS A 213 16.99 -7.25 12.67
C LYS A 213 15.64 -6.79 13.21
N TYR A 214 15.18 -7.37 14.31
CA TYR A 214 13.90 -7.05 14.96
C TYR A 214 14.07 -6.28 16.28
N ARG A 215 15.16 -5.53 16.45
CA ARG A 215 15.39 -4.77 17.68
C ARG A 215 14.44 -3.57 17.75
N LYS A 216 13.66 -3.47 18.83
CA LYS A 216 12.87 -2.28 19.14
C LYS A 216 13.79 -1.07 19.37
N ILE A 217 13.40 0.09 18.85
CA ILE A 217 14.16 1.35 18.96
C ILE A 217 13.40 2.31 19.86
N LYS A 218 14.06 2.97 20.80
CA LYS A 218 13.38 3.98 21.64
C LYS A 218 13.08 5.23 20.81
N VAL A 219 11.87 5.77 20.92
CA VAL A 219 11.50 7.04 20.28
C VAL A 219 12.41 8.15 20.79
N GLY A 220 12.90 9.00 19.88
CA GLY A 220 13.94 10.00 20.15
C GLY A 220 15.39 9.48 20.20
N SER A 221 15.64 8.18 20.01
CA SER A 221 17.00 7.61 19.97
C SER A 221 17.47 7.29 18.54
N GLY A 222 18.72 7.65 18.23
CA GLY A 222 19.30 7.47 16.91
C GLY A 222 18.53 8.22 15.80
N ILE A 223 18.87 7.96 14.54
CA ILE A 223 18.25 8.66 13.40
C ILE A 223 16.75 8.30 13.31
N ILE A 224 16.42 7.01 13.35
CA ILE A 224 15.03 6.52 13.16
C ILE A 224 14.13 6.98 14.32
N GLY A 225 14.59 6.88 15.57
CA GLY A 225 13.81 7.36 16.71
C GLY A 225 13.64 8.88 16.71
N ASN A 226 14.62 9.65 16.21
CA ASN A 226 14.47 11.09 16.05
C ASN A 226 13.48 11.47 14.96
N VAL A 227 13.41 10.72 13.85
CA VAL A 227 12.36 10.88 12.83
C VAL A 227 10.99 10.68 13.47
N ALA A 228 10.81 9.58 14.21
CA ALA A 228 9.55 9.30 14.90
C ALA A 228 9.13 10.39 15.91
N ARG A 229 10.09 10.98 16.64
CA ARG A 229 9.80 12.04 17.61
C ARG A 229 9.52 13.39 16.96
N SER A 230 10.24 13.73 15.88
CA SER A 230 10.22 15.07 15.31
C SER A 230 9.28 15.23 14.13
N GLY A 231 8.82 14.15 13.51
CA GLY A 231 8.08 14.19 12.24
C GLY A 231 8.92 14.75 11.08
N LYS A 232 10.24 14.90 11.24
CA LYS A 232 11.13 15.43 10.21
C LYS A 232 11.75 14.32 9.39
N VAL A 233 11.89 14.58 8.09
CA VAL A 233 12.59 13.72 7.14
C VAL A 233 14.10 13.81 7.35
N TYR A 234 14.80 12.68 7.26
CA TYR A 234 16.26 12.63 7.27
C TYR A 234 16.78 11.97 5.98
N ARG A 235 17.63 12.69 5.24
CA ARG A 235 18.23 12.22 3.99
C ARG A 235 19.75 12.29 4.09
N PHE A 236 20.39 11.13 3.96
CA PHE A 236 21.83 10.97 3.86
C PHE A 236 22.20 10.35 2.50
N ARG A 237 23.50 10.20 2.22
CA ARG A 237 23.98 9.62 0.95
C ARG A 237 23.40 8.21 0.70
N SER A 238 23.35 7.37 1.72
CA SER A 238 22.99 5.94 1.60
C SER A 238 21.79 5.52 2.45
N LEU A 239 21.13 6.48 3.11
CA LEU A 239 19.97 6.26 3.98
C LEU A 239 18.95 7.38 3.76
N MET A 240 17.69 7.01 3.64
CA MET A 240 16.57 7.95 3.74
C MET A 240 15.55 7.41 4.73
N CYS A 241 15.09 8.27 5.64
CA CYS A 241 14.07 7.96 6.63
C CYS A 241 12.96 9.01 6.53
N VAL A 242 11.74 8.54 6.37
CA VAL A 242 10.53 9.36 6.25
C VAL A 242 9.53 8.91 7.31
N PRO A 243 8.89 9.84 8.03
CA PRO A 243 7.86 9.49 9.00
C PRO A 243 6.59 9.03 8.30
N LEU A 244 5.88 8.11 8.94
CA LEU A 244 4.49 7.78 8.61
C LEU A 244 3.62 8.67 9.50
N ILE A 245 2.99 9.68 8.92
CA ILE A 245 2.23 10.71 9.65
C ILE A 245 0.75 10.58 9.33
N GLU A 246 -0.06 10.53 10.37
CA GLU A 246 -1.52 10.67 10.28
C GLU A 246 -1.92 12.04 10.88
N GLU A 247 -2.25 12.07 12.18
CA GLU A 247 -2.29 13.30 13.00
C GLU A 247 -0.96 13.45 13.74
N ASP A 248 -0.51 12.34 14.34
CA ASP A 248 0.83 12.16 14.91
C ASP A 248 1.68 11.22 14.05
N THR A 249 2.97 11.12 14.37
CA THR A 249 3.85 10.14 13.72
C THR A 249 3.49 8.74 14.22
N VAL A 250 2.92 7.89 13.37
CA VAL A 250 2.54 6.51 13.71
C VAL A 250 3.68 5.51 13.46
N GLY A 251 4.71 5.93 12.73
CA GLY A 251 5.85 5.07 12.41
C GLY A 251 6.89 5.74 11.53
N VAL A 252 7.83 4.94 11.02
CA VAL A 252 8.91 5.40 10.15
C VAL A 252 9.17 4.36 9.07
N ILE A 253 9.27 4.82 7.82
CA ILE A 253 9.79 4.04 6.70
C ILE A 253 11.23 4.46 6.42
N CYS A 254 12.12 3.47 6.33
CA CYS A 254 13.53 3.70 6.02
C CYS A 254 13.95 2.87 4.81
N VAL A 255 14.67 3.49 3.88
CA VAL A 255 15.32 2.80 2.76
C VAL A 255 16.83 3.02 2.80
N LYS A 256 17.58 1.98 2.44
CA LYS A 256 19.04 1.96 2.50
C LYS A 256 19.64 1.49 1.20
N LYS A 257 20.78 2.09 0.85
CA LYS A 257 21.68 1.70 -0.24
C LYS A 257 20.95 1.52 -1.57
N LYS A 258 20.93 2.58 -2.38
CA LYS A 258 20.51 2.48 -3.78
C LYS A 258 21.33 1.45 -4.54
N THR A 259 20.68 0.69 -5.41
CA THR A 259 21.33 -0.31 -6.27
C THR A 259 22.36 0.34 -7.19
N SER A 260 22.09 1.56 -7.67
CA SER A 260 23.00 2.36 -8.49
C SER A 260 24.19 2.96 -7.71
N LYS A 261 24.25 2.81 -6.37
CA LYS A 261 25.21 3.46 -5.46
C LYS A 261 25.20 5.00 -5.46
N ALA A 262 24.27 5.63 -6.17
CA ALA A 262 24.06 7.07 -6.17
C ALA A 262 23.48 7.57 -4.83
N SER A 263 23.65 8.87 -4.56
CA SER A 263 22.97 9.53 -3.44
C SER A 263 21.47 9.65 -3.69
N PHE A 264 20.68 9.69 -2.63
CA PHE A 264 19.26 10.01 -2.72
C PHE A 264 19.03 11.47 -3.15
N SER A 265 18.24 11.67 -4.20
CA SER A 265 17.82 12.97 -4.74
C SER A 265 16.54 13.48 -4.05
N ASN A 266 16.14 14.71 -4.36
CA ASN A 266 14.84 15.24 -3.92
C ASN A 266 13.67 14.48 -4.57
N PHE A 267 13.86 14.01 -5.80
CA PHE A 267 12.87 13.18 -6.48
C PHE A 267 12.62 11.86 -5.73
N ASP A 268 13.67 11.21 -5.22
CA ASP A 268 13.49 10.01 -4.38
C ASP A 268 12.71 10.32 -3.11
N LEU A 269 12.93 11.50 -2.53
CA LEU A 269 12.24 11.92 -1.33
C LEU A 269 10.74 12.11 -1.60
N GLU A 270 10.39 12.78 -2.70
CA GLU A 270 8.98 12.94 -3.11
C GLU A 270 8.30 11.58 -3.28
N ILE A 271 8.96 10.62 -3.97
CA ILE A 271 8.42 9.27 -4.11
C ILE A 271 8.22 8.61 -2.75
N LEU A 272 9.23 8.64 -1.87
CA LEU A 272 9.14 7.95 -0.59
C LEU A 272 8.09 8.57 0.34
N LEU A 273 7.89 9.89 0.28
CA LEU A 273 6.81 10.60 0.97
C LEU A 273 5.44 10.13 0.46
N THR A 274 5.24 10.06 -0.85
CA THR A 274 3.99 9.53 -1.41
C THR A 274 3.77 8.07 -1.01
N LEU A 275 4.81 7.24 -0.99
CA LEU A 275 4.72 5.86 -0.51
C LEU A 275 4.36 5.79 0.98
N ALA A 276 4.91 6.69 1.79
CA ALA A 276 4.62 6.80 3.22
C ALA A 276 3.16 7.19 3.46
N GLU A 277 2.63 8.17 2.74
CA GLU A 277 1.22 8.59 2.83
C GLU A 277 0.27 7.43 2.50
N GLN A 278 0.53 6.71 1.40
CA GLN A 278 -0.26 5.53 1.06
C GLN A 278 -0.14 4.42 2.12
N ALA A 279 1.03 4.30 2.78
CA ALA A 279 1.22 3.35 3.88
C ALA A 279 0.41 3.70 5.12
N VAL A 280 0.33 4.99 5.46
CA VAL A 280 -0.49 5.45 6.58
C VAL A 280 -1.95 5.09 6.34
N ILE A 281 -2.50 5.40 5.16
CA ILE A 281 -3.90 5.10 4.81
C ILE A 281 -4.18 3.59 4.90
N ALA A 282 -3.26 2.78 4.37
CA ALA A 282 -3.34 1.33 4.40
C ALA A 282 -3.37 0.77 5.83
N ILE A 283 -2.44 1.22 6.67
CA ILE A 283 -2.32 0.81 8.06
C ILE A 283 -3.57 1.23 8.85
N ARG A 284 -4.07 2.45 8.62
CA ARG A 284 -5.31 2.94 9.23
C ARG A 284 -6.50 2.07 8.87
N ASN A 285 -6.69 1.77 7.59
CA ASN A 285 -7.81 0.93 7.14
C ASN A 285 -7.75 -0.48 7.75
N ALA A 286 -6.56 -1.08 7.81
CA ALA A 286 -6.37 -2.39 8.44
C ALA A 286 -6.67 -2.33 9.95
N LYS A 287 -6.22 -1.29 10.64
CA LYS A 287 -6.47 -1.09 12.07
C LYS A 287 -7.95 -0.87 12.38
N LEU A 288 -8.64 -0.03 11.60
CA LEU A 288 -10.07 0.21 11.72
C LEU A 288 -10.87 -1.09 11.52
N TYR A 289 -10.48 -1.92 10.55
CA TYR A 289 -11.10 -3.22 10.33
C TYR A 289 -10.90 -4.16 11.53
N GLU A 290 -9.70 -4.22 12.08
CA GLU A 290 -9.40 -5.04 13.28
C GLU A 290 -10.19 -4.56 14.51
N GLU A 291 -10.29 -3.24 14.72
CA GLU A 291 -11.09 -2.64 15.79
C GLU A 291 -12.58 -2.96 15.62
N GLN A 292 -13.10 -2.86 14.40
CA GLN A 292 -14.47 -3.23 14.08
C GLN A 292 -14.73 -4.72 14.35
N GLU A 293 -13.79 -5.61 14.00
CA GLU A 293 -13.91 -7.04 14.28
C GLU A 293 -13.85 -7.35 15.78
N LYS A 294 -12.96 -6.68 16.53
CA LYS A 294 -12.90 -6.78 18.00
C LYS A 294 -14.18 -6.30 18.66
N ALA A 295 -14.74 -5.18 18.19
CA ALA A 295 -16.01 -4.66 18.69
C ALA A 295 -17.16 -5.64 18.42
N ALA A 296 -17.26 -6.16 17.19
CA ALA A 296 -18.27 -7.15 16.81
C ALA A 296 -18.17 -8.42 17.70
N TYR A 297 -16.96 -8.94 17.88
CA TYR A 297 -16.72 -10.09 18.77
C TYR A 297 -17.05 -9.78 20.23
N GLY A 298 -16.73 -8.57 20.71
CA GLY A 298 -17.09 -8.09 22.04
C GLY A 298 -18.60 -8.03 22.26
N SER A 299 -19.38 -7.60 21.25
CA SER A 299 -20.83 -7.61 21.27
C SER A 299 -21.40 -9.03 21.33
N ILE A 300 -20.88 -9.95 20.51
CA ILE A 300 -21.27 -11.38 20.56
C ILE A 300 -21.00 -11.96 21.94
N LYS A 301 -19.81 -11.73 22.50
CA LYS A 301 -19.43 -12.23 23.82
C LYS A 301 -20.34 -11.69 24.92
N SER A 302 -20.71 -10.41 24.84
CA SER A 302 -21.64 -9.79 25.79
C SER A 302 -23.03 -10.46 25.74
N LEU A 303 -23.55 -10.71 24.53
CA LEU A 303 -24.81 -11.43 24.36
C LEU A 303 -24.74 -12.87 24.87
N ALA A 304 -23.63 -13.57 24.62
CA ALA A 304 -23.42 -14.93 25.12
C ALA A 304 -23.44 -14.97 26.65
N VAL A 305 -22.76 -14.02 27.32
CA VAL A 305 -22.76 -13.89 28.79
C VAL A 305 -24.17 -13.64 29.34
N LEU A 306 -24.95 -12.76 28.71
CA LEU A 306 -26.33 -12.50 29.12
C LEU A 306 -27.21 -13.75 28.94
N LEU A 307 -27.00 -14.50 27.86
CA LEU A 307 -27.74 -15.71 27.59
C LEU A 307 -27.35 -16.83 28.58
N ASP A 308 -26.09 -16.87 29.03
CA ASP A 308 -25.62 -17.80 30.07
C ASP A 308 -26.26 -17.48 31.42
N ALA A 309 -26.38 -16.20 31.77
CA ALA A 309 -27.09 -15.78 32.97
C ALA A 309 -28.58 -16.19 32.94
N LYS A 310 -29.22 -16.13 31.76
CA LYS A 310 -30.62 -16.56 31.56
C LYS A 310 -30.78 -18.08 31.61
N SER A 311 -29.85 -18.82 31.01
CA SER A 311 -29.86 -20.30 30.90
C SER A 311 -28.50 -20.87 31.28
N PRO A 312 -28.19 -21.00 32.58
CA PRO A 312 -26.90 -21.51 33.03
C PRO A 312 -26.65 -22.94 32.55
N ASN A 313 -25.37 -23.30 32.39
CA ASN A 313 -24.91 -24.67 32.14
C ASN A 313 -25.39 -25.32 30.82
N MET A 314 -25.56 -24.52 29.77
CA MET A 314 -25.83 -25.07 28.43
C MET A 314 -24.54 -25.60 27.79
N TYR A 315 -24.54 -26.90 27.48
CA TYR A 315 -23.42 -27.60 26.85
C TYR A 315 -23.06 -27.06 25.45
N THR A 316 -24.04 -26.49 24.73
CA THR A 316 -23.88 -25.85 23.40
C THR A 316 -23.03 -24.59 23.42
N ARG A 317 -22.60 -24.10 24.58
CA ARG A 317 -21.77 -22.91 24.72
C ARG A 317 -20.45 -23.18 25.45
N SER A 318 -20.08 -24.45 25.56
CA SER A 318 -18.77 -24.83 26.07
C SER A 318 -17.68 -24.54 25.02
N GLU A 319 -16.47 -24.21 25.49
CA GLU A 319 -15.30 -24.05 24.61
C GLU A 319 -15.05 -25.31 23.76
N ARG A 320 -15.41 -26.47 24.30
CA ARG A 320 -15.35 -27.77 23.62
C ARG A 320 -16.32 -27.84 22.44
N PHE A 321 -17.58 -27.46 22.61
CA PHE A 321 -18.56 -27.45 21.53
C PHE A 321 -18.06 -26.62 20.35
N THR A 322 -17.50 -25.44 20.62
CA THR A 322 -16.88 -24.60 19.60
C THR A 322 -15.70 -25.29 18.91
N LYS A 323 -14.75 -25.83 19.68
CA LYS A 323 -13.58 -26.52 19.12
C LYS A 323 -13.95 -27.69 18.22
N ILE A 324 -14.90 -28.53 18.63
CA ILE A 324 -15.35 -29.67 17.83
C ILE A 324 -16.04 -29.17 16.56
N THR A 325 -16.96 -28.21 16.66
CA THR A 325 -17.69 -27.66 15.51
C THR A 325 -16.76 -27.08 14.45
N LEU A 326 -15.78 -26.28 14.87
CA LEU A 326 -14.81 -25.69 13.94
C LEU A 326 -13.88 -26.76 13.33
N ALA A 327 -13.48 -27.78 14.10
CA ALA A 327 -12.69 -28.89 13.56
C ALA A 327 -13.46 -29.70 12.49
N VAL A 328 -14.79 -29.87 12.65
CA VAL A 328 -15.61 -30.49 11.59
C VAL A 328 -15.65 -29.60 10.34
N ALA A 329 -15.81 -28.29 10.50
CA ALA A 329 -15.82 -27.35 9.39
C ALA A 329 -14.49 -27.33 8.62
N GLU A 330 -13.37 -27.36 9.32
CA GLU A 330 -12.04 -27.49 8.72
C GLU A 330 -11.87 -28.82 7.97
N GLU A 331 -12.34 -29.93 8.53
CA GLU A 331 -12.32 -31.25 7.88
C GLU A 331 -13.15 -31.25 6.59
N MET A 332 -14.26 -30.53 6.59
CA MET A 332 -15.13 -30.33 5.43
C MET A 332 -14.62 -29.26 4.45
N ARG A 333 -13.46 -28.64 4.73
CA ARG A 333 -12.81 -27.63 3.89
C ARG A 333 -13.65 -26.38 3.63
N LEU A 334 -14.42 -25.94 4.63
CA LEU A 334 -15.11 -24.65 4.57
C LEU A 334 -14.08 -23.51 4.42
N SER A 335 -14.46 -22.46 3.70
CA SER A 335 -13.67 -21.24 3.58
C SER A 335 -13.55 -20.51 4.93
N ARG A 336 -12.60 -19.59 5.05
CA ARG A 336 -12.42 -18.80 6.28
C ARG A 336 -13.66 -17.98 6.63
N GLU A 337 -14.39 -17.48 5.63
CA GLU A 337 -15.63 -16.72 5.84
C GLU A 337 -16.74 -17.63 6.37
N GLU A 338 -16.94 -18.80 5.77
CA GLU A 338 -17.93 -19.78 6.25
C GLU A 338 -17.62 -20.29 7.66
N ILE A 339 -16.34 -20.51 7.99
CA ILE A 339 -15.90 -20.89 9.34
C ILE A 339 -16.19 -19.75 10.34
N LYS A 340 -15.96 -18.50 9.94
CA LYS A 340 -16.26 -17.31 10.77
C LYS A 340 -17.76 -17.20 11.06
N ASP A 341 -18.59 -17.37 10.04
CA ASP A 341 -20.06 -17.31 10.19
C ASP A 341 -20.58 -18.44 11.09
N LEU A 342 -20.05 -19.66 10.91
CA LEU A 342 -20.35 -20.79 11.78
C LEU A 342 -19.88 -20.54 13.23
N HIS A 343 -18.71 -19.95 13.42
CA HIS A 343 -18.20 -19.60 14.75
C HIS A 343 -19.15 -18.62 15.46
N TYR A 344 -19.65 -17.59 14.75
CA TYR A 344 -20.63 -16.67 15.31
C TYR A 344 -21.96 -17.36 15.65
N ALA A 345 -22.45 -18.26 14.79
CA ALA A 345 -23.66 -19.02 15.07
C ALA A 345 -23.53 -19.91 16.32
N VAL A 346 -22.38 -20.54 16.49
CA VAL A 346 -22.04 -21.41 17.63
C VAL A 346 -22.03 -20.66 18.97
N LEU A 347 -21.68 -19.38 18.98
CA LEU A 347 -21.67 -18.57 20.21
C LEU A 347 -23.07 -18.12 20.63
N LEU A 348 -24.02 -18.05 19.68
CA LEU A 348 -25.36 -17.49 19.89
C LEU A 348 -26.52 -18.40 19.39
N PRO A 349 -26.47 -19.74 19.55
CA PRO A 349 -27.42 -20.67 18.91
C PRO A 349 -28.87 -20.43 19.36
N ASP A 350 -29.05 -20.01 20.62
CA ASP A 350 -30.33 -20.01 21.31
C ASP A 350 -30.74 -18.64 21.86
N THR A 351 -30.34 -17.54 21.21
CA THR A 351 -30.63 -16.19 21.72
C THR A 351 -32.12 -15.90 21.91
N GLY A 352 -33.00 -16.57 21.15
CA GLY A 352 -34.44 -16.49 21.33
C GLY A 352 -34.96 -16.99 22.68
N LYS A 353 -34.14 -17.69 23.48
CA LYS A 353 -34.49 -18.07 24.87
C LYS A 353 -34.74 -16.86 25.77
N PHE A 354 -34.26 -15.67 25.42
CA PHE A 354 -34.64 -14.43 26.13
C PHE A 354 -36.15 -14.19 26.10
N GLY A 355 -36.84 -14.55 25.02
CA GLY A 355 -38.29 -14.42 24.88
C GLY A 355 -39.10 -15.53 25.56
N ILE A 356 -38.44 -16.57 26.10
CA ILE A 356 -39.14 -17.70 26.73
C ILE A 356 -39.36 -17.40 28.23
N PRO A 357 -40.59 -17.59 28.75
CA PRO A 357 -40.87 -17.45 30.18
C PRO A 357 -40.03 -18.40 31.06
N ASP A 358 -39.48 -17.89 32.16
CA ASP A 358 -38.66 -18.66 33.11
C ASP A 358 -39.36 -19.92 33.63
N LYS A 359 -40.68 -19.83 33.86
CA LYS A 359 -41.50 -20.98 34.32
C LYS A 359 -41.47 -22.16 33.36
N ILE A 360 -41.30 -21.91 32.05
CA ILE A 360 -41.19 -22.96 31.02
C ILE A 360 -39.74 -23.44 30.95
N LEU A 361 -38.79 -22.49 30.92
CA LEU A 361 -37.37 -22.78 30.73
C LEU A 361 -36.72 -23.54 31.90
N LYS A 362 -37.16 -23.26 33.13
CA LYS A 362 -36.66 -23.87 34.38
C LYS A 362 -37.55 -25.00 34.89
N LYS A 363 -38.57 -25.41 34.13
CA LYS A 363 -39.53 -26.45 34.54
C LYS A 363 -38.82 -27.78 34.77
N GLN A 364 -39.04 -28.38 35.94
CA GLN A 364 -38.58 -29.73 36.26
C GLN A 364 -39.59 -30.76 35.72
N GLY A 365 -39.20 -31.52 34.70
CA GLY A 365 -40.03 -32.55 34.06
C GLY A 365 -40.35 -32.29 32.59
N GLY A 366 -41.32 -33.04 32.07
CA GLY A 366 -41.75 -32.95 30.67
C GLY A 366 -42.46 -31.63 30.34
N LEU A 367 -42.32 -31.20 29.10
CA LEU A 367 -43.03 -30.06 28.53
C LEU A 367 -44.34 -30.55 27.90
N SER A 368 -45.43 -29.80 28.10
CA SER A 368 -46.66 -29.97 27.35
C SER A 368 -46.46 -29.57 25.88
N LEU A 369 -47.36 -30.01 24.99
CA LEU A 369 -47.31 -29.64 23.57
C LEU A 369 -47.32 -28.11 23.36
N GLY A 370 -48.11 -27.38 24.16
CA GLY A 370 -48.15 -25.91 24.12
C GLY A 370 -46.83 -25.27 24.54
N GLU A 371 -46.25 -25.73 25.64
CA GLU A 371 -44.94 -25.26 26.13
C GLU A 371 -43.81 -25.58 25.14
N PHE A 372 -43.84 -26.77 24.53
CA PHE A 372 -42.89 -27.18 23.51
C PHE A 372 -42.99 -26.30 22.26
N ASN A 373 -44.20 -25.97 21.81
CA ASN A 373 -44.41 -25.04 20.69
C ASN A 373 -43.90 -23.62 21.00
N ILE A 374 -43.92 -23.17 22.26
CA ILE A 374 -43.30 -21.91 22.66
C ILE A 374 -41.78 -22.00 22.53
N ILE A 375 -41.16 -23.09 22.99
CA ILE A 375 -39.70 -23.29 22.87
C ILE A 375 -39.27 -23.34 21.41
N LYS A 376 -40.01 -24.03 20.53
CA LYS A 376 -39.68 -24.08 19.10
C LYS A 376 -39.55 -22.70 18.44
N LYS A 377 -40.35 -21.73 18.89
CA LYS A 377 -40.33 -20.35 18.36
C LYS A 377 -39.02 -19.62 18.65
N GLN A 378 -38.16 -20.11 19.55
CA GLN A 378 -36.87 -19.49 19.87
C GLN A 378 -36.00 -19.25 18.63
N HIS A 379 -36.09 -20.09 17.60
CA HIS A 379 -35.30 -19.93 16.38
C HIS A 379 -35.69 -18.65 15.63
N LEU A 380 -37.00 -18.38 15.52
CA LEU A 380 -37.51 -17.16 14.91
C LEU A 380 -37.28 -15.94 15.79
N GLU A 381 -37.40 -16.08 17.12
CA GLU A 381 -37.09 -14.99 18.05
C GLU A 381 -35.60 -14.65 18.07
N SER A 382 -34.71 -15.64 17.93
CA SER A 382 -33.26 -15.41 17.78
C SER A 382 -32.98 -14.49 16.60
N LEU A 383 -33.69 -14.68 15.48
CA LEU A 383 -33.52 -13.82 14.33
C LEU A 383 -33.94 -12.38 14.62
N LYS A 384 -35.08 -12.16 15.28
CA LYS A 384 -35.54 -10.81 15.62
C LYS A 384 -34.54 -10.08 16.53
N ILE A 385 -33.97 -10.79 17.52
CA ILE A 385 -33.00 -10.24 18.46
C ILE A 385 -31.68 -9.91 17.74
N LEU A 386 -31.24 -10.77 16.83
CA LEU A 386 -29.96 -10.63 16.14
C LEU A 386 -30.01 -9.76 14.88
N GLN A 387 -31.21 -9.49 14.33
CA GLN A 387 -31.41 -8.74 13.08
C GLN A 387 -30.75 -7.36 13.06
N PRO A 388 -30.69 -6.58 14.17
CA PRO A 388 -29.99 -5.30 14.18
C PRO A 388 -28.46 -5.42 13.97
N LEU A 389 -27.88 -6.60 14.23
CA LEU A 389 -26.45 -6.85 14.07
C LEU A 389 -26.17 -7.31 12.64
N GLU A 390 -25.95 -6.37 11.73
CA GLU A 390 -25.83 -6.67 10.29
C GLU A 390 -24.72 -7.69 9.96
N PHE A 391 -23.62 -7.67 10.70
CA PHE A 391 -22.51 -8.60 10.52
C PHE A 391 -22.87 -10.06 10.86
N LEU A 392 -24.00 -10.32 11.53
CA LEU A 392 -24.50 -11.67 11.82
C LEU A 392 -25.43 -12.21 10.73
N LYS A 393 -25.84 -11.40 9.73
CA LYS A 393 -26.75 -11.85 8.67
C LYS A 393 -26.31 -13.16 7.99
N PRO A 394 -25.02 -13.40 7.69
CA PRO A 394 -24.58 -14.68 7.12
C PRO A 394 -24.71 -15.88 8.08
N ALA A 395 -24.60 -15.65 9.40
CA ALA A 395 -24.74 -16.67 10.43
C ALA A 395 -26.21 -16.98 10.77
N MET A 396 -27.15 -16.06 10.48
CA MET A 396 -28.57 -16.19 10.82
C MET A 396 -29.24 -17.47 10.28
N PRO A 397 -29.02 -17.91 9.02
CA PRO A 397 -29.58 -19.17 8.52
C PRO A 397 -29.08 -20.39 9.30
N ILE A 398 -27.85 -20.35 9.82
CA ILE A 398 -27.28 -21.43 10.64
C ILE A 398 -28.03 -21.48 11.98
N ILE A 399 -28.16 -20.33 12.65
CA ILE A 399 -28.88 -20.19 13.93
C ILE A 399 -30.35 -20.59 13.78
N LYS A 400 -31.03 -20.19 12.69
CA LYS A 400 -32.43 -20.53 12.47
C LYS A 400 -32.67 -22.05 12.36
N HIS A 401 -31.78 -22.76 11.66
CA HIS A 401 -32.05 -24.10 11.16
C HIS A 401 -31.23 -25.22 11.84
N HIS A 402 -30.45 -24.93 12.88
CA HIS A 402 -29.64 -25.97 13.54
C HIS A 402 -30.46 -27.09 14.23
N HIS A 403 -31.78 -26.90 14.40
CA HIS A 403 -32.73 -27.94 14.83
C HIS A 403 -33.49 -28.62 13.67
N GLU A 404 -33.17 -28.29 12.41
CA GLU A 404 -33.66 -29.05 11.27
C GLU A 404 -33.05 -30.45 11.25
N ARG A 405 -33.79 -31.41 10.70
CA ARG A 405 -33.36 -32.80 10.57
C ARG A 405 -33.17 -33.13 9.11
N TYR A 406 -32.15 -33.93 8.80
CA TYR A 406 -31.83 -34.28 7.41
C TYR A 406 -33.00 -34.94 6.66
N ASP A 407 -33.88 -35.65 7.37
CA ASP A 407 -35.10 -36.28 6.87
C ASP A 407 -36.28 -35.32 6.62
N GLY A 408 -36.21 -34.06 7.05
CA GLY A 408 -37.27 -33.06 6.95
C GLY A 408 -38.26 -33.07 8.12
N MET A 409 -38.05 -33.89 9.15
CA MET A 409 -38.91 -33.93 10.34
C MET A 409 -38.50 -32.90 11.42
N GLY A 410 -37.58 -32.00 11.07
CA GLY A 410 -37.08 -30.94 11.94
C GLY A 410 -37.99 -29.73 12.01
N TYR A 411 -37.45 -28.64 12.54
CA TYR A 411 -38.13 -27.35 12.65
C TYR A 411 -37.08 -26.23 12.64
N PRO A 412 -37.44 -24.96 12.35
CA PRO A 412 -38.79 -24.40 12.23
C PRO A 412 -39.50 -24.59 10.88
N ASP A 413 -38.78 -24.82 9.79
CA ASP A 413 -39.30 -24.77 8.42
C ASP A 413 -39.49 -26.18 7.81
N GLY A 414 -38.91 -27.22 8.40
CA GLY A 414 -39.01 -28.60 7.91
C GLY A 414 -38.14 -28.85 6.68
N LEU A 415 -37.00 -28.16 6.58
CA LEU A 415 -36.05 -28.29 5.47
C LEU A 415 -35.48 -29.70 5.40
N LYS A 416 -35.28 -30.23 4.18
CA LYS A 416 -34.80 -31.60 3.96
C LYS A 416 -33.44 -31.64 3.27
N GLY A 417 -32.57 -32.52 3.73
CA GLY A 417 -31.28 -32.81 3.11
C GLY A 417 -30.39 -31.57 2.97
N LYS A 418 -29.91 -31.32 1.75
CA LYS A 418 -29.01 -30.20 1.43
C LYS A 418 -29.69 -28.82 1.38
N GLN A 419 -31.02 -28.75 1.55
CA GLN A 419 -31.72 -27.46 1.74
C GLN A 419 -31.32 -26.81 3.08
N ILE A 420 -30.92 -27.62 4.06
CA ILE A 420 -30.43 -27.15 5.35
C ILE A 420 -29.02 -26.54 5.15
N PRO A 421 -28.76 -25.32 5.61
CA PRO A 421 -27.43 -24.72 5.56
C PRO A 421 -26.37 -25.67 6.13
N LEU A 422 -25.19 -25.74 5.50
CA LEU A 422 -24.15 -26.68 5.90
C LEU A 422 -23.73 -26.48 7.38
N GLY A 423 -23.56 -25.24 7.80
CA GLY A 423 -23.26 -24.92 9.20
C GLY A 423 -24.32 -25.44 10.18
N ALA A 424 -25.60 -25.39 9.82
CA ALA A 424 -26.70 -25.90 10.66
C ALA A 424 -26.63 -27.44 10.77
N ARG A 425 -26.33 -28.13 9.66
CA ARG A 425 -26.12 -29.59 9.67
C ARG A 425 -24.93 -29.99 10.55
N ILE A 426 -23.85 -29.21 10.53
CA ILE A 426 -22.69 -29.42 11.42
C ILE A 426 -23.11 -29.24 12.88
N MET A 427 -23.74 -28.12 13.22
CA MET A 427 -24.18 -27.84 14.59
C MET A 427 -25.13 -28.92 15.12
N ALA A 428 -26.08 -29.39 14.32
CA ALA A 428 -27.01 -30.45 14.71
C ALA A 428 -26.31 -31.74 15.19
N VAL A 429 -25.24 -32.15 14.49
CA VAL A 429 -24.44 -33.34 14.86
C VAL A 429 -23.67 -33.11 16.16
N VAL A 430 -22.95 -32.00 16.24
CA VAL A 430 -22.09 -31.70 17.40
C VAL A 430 -22.94 -31.43 18.64
N GLU A 431 -24.11 -30.81 18.49
CA GLU A 431 -25.04 -30.55 19.57
C GLU A 431 -25.62 -31.85 20.12
N ALA A 432 -26.06 -32.76 19.26
CA ALA A 432 -26.54 -34.07 19.69
C ALA A 432 -25.45 -34.86 20.41
N PHE A 433 -24.21 -34.83 19.89
CA PHE A 433 -23.06 -35.44 20.54
C PHE A 433 -22.85 -34.90 21.96
N GLU A 434 -22.69 -33.59 22.08
CA GLU A 434 -22.52 -32.89 23.35
C GLU A 434 -23.62 -33.24 24.35
N ALA A 435 -24.88 -33.22 23.89
CA ALA A 435 -26.01 -33.47 24.74
C ALA A 435 -26.12 -34.91 25.26
N MET A 436 -25.42 -35.86 24.63
CA MET A 436 -25.35 -37.26 25.03
C MET A 436 -24.21 -37.52 26.02
N VAL A 437 -23.07 -36.84 25.85
CA VAL A 437 -21.86 -37.01 26.68
C VAL A 437 -21.88 -36.12 27.92
N SER A 438 -22.59 -34.99 27.88
CA SER A 438 -22.83 -34.10 29.01
C SER A 438 -24.07 -34.57 29.81
N ALA A 439 -24.02 -34.55 31.16
CA ALA A 439 -25.19 -34.94 31.97
C ALA A 439 -26.33 -33.94 31.74
N ARG A 440 -27.53 -34.45 31.43
CA ARG A 440 -28.75 -33.63 31.45
C ARG A 440 -29.39 -33.73 32.84
N PRO A 441 -30.02 -32.65 33.36
CA PRO A 441 -30.74 -32.67 34.64
C PRO A 441 -31.86 -33.73 34.74
N TYR A 442 -32.33 -34.27 33.60
CA TYR A 442 -33.46 -35.20 33.51
C TYR A 442 -33.10 -36.58 32.95
N LYS A 443 -31.81 -36.90 32.74
CA LYS A 443 -31.35 -38.24 32.36
C LYS A 443 -30.21 -38.66 33.26
N ASP A 444 -30.47 -39.68 34.08
CA ASP A 444 -29.53 -40.19 35.11
C ASP A 444 -28.26 -40.87 34.56
N LYS A 445 -28.14 -41.09 33.23
CA LYS A 445 -26.98 -41.73 32.62
C LYS A 445 -26.39 -40.94 31.46
N ARG A 446 -25.19 -40.38 31.67
CA ARG A 446 -24.27 -40.01 30.59
C ARG A 446 -23.89 -41.28 29.83
N ILE A 447 -23.84 -41.21 28.50
CA ILE A 447 -23.26 -42.30 27.70
C ILE A 447 -21.81 -41.97 27.35
N THR A 448 -21.01 -43.00 27.15
CA THR A 448 -19.59 -42.84 26.77
C THR A 448 -19.46 -42.20 25.39
N ILE A 449 -18.32 -41.55 25.12
CA ILE A 449 -18.01 -40.98 23.79
C ILE A 449 -18.20 -42.02 22.67
N SER A 450 -17.76 -43.26 22.90
CA SER A 450 -17.93 -44.35 21.93
C SER A 450 -19.40 -44.68 21.66
N GLN A 451 -20.23 -44.71 22.70
CA GLN A 451 -21.69 -44.92 22.54
C GLN A 451 -22.35 -43.74 21.82
N ALA A 452 -21.95 -42.50 22.13
CA ALA A 452 -22.48 -41.31 21.46
C ALA A 452 -22.13 -41.29 19.96
N ILE A 453 -20.91 -41.68 19.59
CA ILE A 453 -20.51 -41.82 18.19
C ILE A 453 -21.37 -42.88 17.48
N LYS A 454 -21.56 -44.06 18.09
CA LYS A 454 -22.42 -45.11 17.51
C LYS A 454 -23.87 -44.66 17.32
N GLU A 455 -24.40 -43.87 18.26
CA GLU A 455 -25.76 -43.33 18.14
C GLU A 455 -25.87 -42.32 16.99
N ILE A 456 -24.86 -41.46 16.80
CA ILE A 456 -24.80 -40.53 15.65
C ILE A 456 -24.72 -41.31 14.33
N GLU A 457 -23.87 -42.34 14.26
CA GLU A 457 -23.77 -43.21 13.09
C GLU A 457 -25.09 -43.92 12.76
N ARG A 458 -25.82 -44.39 13.77
CA ARG A 458 -27.12 -45.05 13.59
C ARG A 458 -28.17 -44.11 13.00
N ASN A 459 -28.12 -42.82 13.31
CA ASN A 459 -29.07 -41.81 12.84
C ASN A 459 -28.58 -41.07 11.57
N LYS A 460 -27.55 -41.60 10.91
CA LYS A 460 -27.02 -41.11 9.64
C LYS A 460 -28.06 -41.23 8.52
N GLY A 461 -28.29 -40.16 7.76
CA GLY A 461 -29.26 -40.13 6.66
C GLY A 461 -30.71 -39.90 7.09
N THR A 462 -31.00 -39.97 8.40
CA THR A 462 -32.31 -39.60 8.97
C THR A 462 -32.18 -38.28 9.72
N GLN A 463 -31.68 -38.29 10.95
CA GLN A 463 -31.50 -37.06 11.72
C GLN A 463 -30.32 -36.24 11.19
N PHE A 464 -29.22 -36.92 10.85
CA PHE A 464 -27.95 -36.27 10.56
C PHE A 464 -27.51 -36.46 9.12
N ASP A 465 -26.83 -35.44 8.59
CA ASP A 465 -26.24 -35.52 7.26
C ASP A 465 -25.13 -36.59 7.20
N PRO A 466 -25.21 -37.53 6.24
CA PRO A 466 -24.18 -38.53 6.00
C PRO A 466 -22.74 -38.02 5.86
N GLU A 467 -22.54 -36.91 5.14
CA GLU A 467 -21.23 -36.31 4.88
C GLU A 467 -20.68 -35.67 6.16
N VAL A 468 -21.53 -34.94 6.89
CA VAL A 468 -21.15 -34.29 8.16
C VAL A 468 -20.78 -35.33 9.22
N VAL A 469 -21.53 -36.44 9.34
CA VAL A 469 -21.21 -37.52 10.28
C VAL A 469 -19.82 -38.10 10.01
N ALA A 470 -19.47 -38.32 8.74
CA ALA A 470 -18.16 -38.84 8.37
C ALA A 470 -17.04 -37.87 8.76
N SER A 471 -17.20 -36.57 8.45
CA SER A 471 -16.23 -35.54 8.82
C SER A 471 -16.15 -35.32 10.32
N PHE A 472 -17.25 -35.41 11.05
CA PHE A 472 -17.30 -35.33 12.51
C PHE A 472 -16.46 -36.44 13.15
N ILE A 473 -16.62 -37.69 12.70
CA ILE A 473 -15.84 -38.83 13.20
C ILE A 473 -14.35 -38.66 12.87
N SER A 474 -14.02 -38.19 11.66
CA SER A 474 -12.64 -37.91 11.26
C SER A 474 -12.02 -36.82 12.14
N ALA A 475 -12.74 -35.71 12.37
CA ALA A 475 -12.30 -34.60 13.21
C ALA A 475 -12.06 -35.04 14.66
N LEU A 476 -12.98 -35.83 15.26
CA LEU A 476 -12.80 -36.34 16.62
C LEU A 476 -11.55 -37.21 16.79
N LYS A 477 -11.16 -37.98 15.78
CA LYS A 477 -9.92 -38.78 15.83
C LYS A 477 -8.64 -37.93 15.86
N LYS A 478 -8.70 -36.71 15.33
CA LYS A 478 -7.57 -35.76 15.30
C LYS A 478 -7.48 -34.91 16.56
N LEU A 479 -8.58 -34.80 17.32
CA LEU A 479 -8.63 -34.02 18.56
C LEU A 479 -8.13 -34.84 19.75
N ASP A 480 -7.43 -34.18 20.68
CA ASP A 480 -7.10 -34.76 21.98
C ASP A 480 -8.33 -34.77 22.89
N LEU A 481 -9.12 -35.84 22.79
CA LEU A 481 -10.35 -36.00 23.55
C LEU A 481 -10.11 -36.07 25.06
N LYS A 482 -8.94 -36.53 25.54
CA LYS A 482 -8.65 -36.56 26.97
C LYS A 482 -8.52 -35.16 27.54
N LYS A 483 -7.79 -34.30 26.84
CA LYS A 483 -7.66 -32.88 27.20
C LYS A 483 -8.98 -32.14 27.08
N LEU A 484 -9.74 -32.42 26.03
CA LEU A 484 -10.99 -31.71 25.73
C LEU A 484 -12.14 -32.07 26.69
N PHE A 485 -12.11 -33.26 27.28
CA PHE A 485 -13.14 -33.76 28.21
C PHE A 485 -12.65 -33.85 29.66
N TYR A 486 -11.49 -33.29 29.99
CA TYR A 486 -10.86 -33.38 31.30
C TYR A 486 -11.80 -32.98 32.45
N ASP A 487 -12.55 -31.88 32.28
CA ASP A 487 -13.48 -31.36 33.30
C ASP A 487 -14.65 -32.29 33.58
N LEU A 488 -15.08 -33.10 32.60
CA LEU A 488 -16.12 -34.13 32.80
C LEU A 488 -15.58 -35.42 33.42
N LEU A 489 -14.28 -35.67 33.26
CA LEU A 489 -13.61 -36.84 33.83
C LEU A 489 -13.25 -36.63 35.31
N MET A 490 -12.96 -35.38 35.71
CA MET A 490 -12.60 -35.03 37.09
C MET A 490 -13.79 -34.71 38.00
N ASN A 491 -14.96 -34.36 37.46
CA ASN A 491 -16.21 -34.18 38.22
C ASN A 491 -16.97 -35.51 38.44
N LYS A 492 -16.26 -36.58 38.81
CA LYS A 492 -16.85 -37.89 39.11
C LYS A 492 -17.13 -38.05 40.59
#